data_AF-A0A2N4XV61-F1
#
_entry.id   AF-A0A2N4XV61-F1
#
_cell.length_a   1.000
_cell.length_b   1.000
_cell.length_c   1.000
_cell.angle_alpha   90.00
_cell.angle_beta   90.00
_cell.angle_gamma   90.00
#
_symmetry.space_group_name_H-M   'P 1'
#
loop_
_entity.id
_entity.type
_entity.pdbx_description
1 polymer ?
#
loop_
_entity_poly.entity_id
_entity_poly.type
_entity_poly.pdbx_seq_one_letter_code
_entity_poly.pdbx_strand_id
1 'polypeptide(L)'
;MLPQTTSATSSFSRLQTLALCAGVIAIPLLLGLAGEKMRAITSPAPTLQSFDASRQMLYVAQADGSVRVLNLRNTVGEIGALRSAERREVRAMKLQANGHELWLRGDDADYRYDAHSLRLIAREASVAQTLAMSAPAAGPLQR
;
A
#
# COMPACT_ATOMS: atom_id res chain seq x y z
N MET A 1 -46.60 48.30 -19.87
CA MET A 1 -45.15 48.53 -19.72
C MET A 1 -44.54 47.24 -19.21
N LEU A 2 -43.87 46.50 -20.10
CA LEU A 2 -43.13 45.27 -19.81
C LEU A 2 -41.64 45.49 -20.17
N PRO A 3 -40.68 44.92 -19.41
CA PRO A 3 -39.26 44.98 -19.74
C PRO A 3 -38.92 44.03 -20.89
N GLN A 4 -38.05 44.50 -21.80
CA GLN A 4 -37.53 43.72 -22.92
C GLN A 4 -36.43 42.75 -22.49
N THR A 5 -36.59 41.50 -22.92
CA THR A 5 -35.52 40.51 -23.08
C THR A 5 -34.88 40.68 -24.45
N THR A 6 -33.56 40.56 -24.58
CA THR A 6 -32.93 40.04 -25.81
C THR A 6 -31.55 39.44 -25.54
N SER A 7 -31.40 38.21 -26.01
CA SER A 7 -30.14 37.50 -26.19
C SER A 7 -29.55 37.78 -27.57
N ALA A 8 -28.26 37.41 -27.70
CA ALA A 8 -27.60 36.83 -28.87
C ALA A 8 -26.74 37.72 -29.78
N THR A 9 -25.74 37.03 -30.38
CA THR A 9 -25.09 37.27 -31.70
C THR A 9 -23.70 37.90 -31.61
N SER A 10 -22.62 37.12 -31.53
CA SER A 10 -21.87 36.40 -32.58
C SER A 10 -20.92 37.27 -33.43
N SER A 11 -19.67 36.83 -33.56
CA SER A 11 -18.93 36.89 -34.82
C SER A 11 -17.95 35.71 -34.88
N PHE A 12 -18.20 34.68 -35.70
CA PHE A 12 -17.67 34.51 -37.07
C PHE A 12 -16.13 34.50 -37.09
N SER A 13 -15.40 33.50 -37.58
CA SER A 13 -15.60 32.63 -38.76
C SER A 13 -14.62 31.45 -38.64
N ARG A 14 -15.09 30.21 -38.82
CA ARG A 14 -14.99 29.38 -40.04
C ARG A 14 -13.66 28.64 -40.22
N LEU A 15 -13.80 27.30 -40.43
CA LEU A 15 -12.92 26.41 -41.20
C LEU A 15 -11.58 26.13 -40.47
N GLN A 16 -11.03 24.93 -40.31
CA GLN A 16 -11.01 23.71 -41.10
C GLN A 16 -10.04 22.80 -40.31
N THR A 17 -10.39 21.59 -39.86
CA THR A 17 -10.16 20.31 -40.57
C THR A 17 -9.48 19.35 -39.58
N LEU A 18 -9.95 18.10 -39.59
CA LEU A 18 -9.41 16.94 -38.90
C LEU A 18 -7.91 16.72 -39.18
N ALA A 19 -7.17 16.24 -38.18
CA ALA A 19 -6.04 15.35 -38.40
C ALA A 19 -6.00 14.30 -37.28
N LEU A 20 -6.48 13.10 -37.62
CA LEU A 20 -6.21 11.86 -36.90
C LEU A 20 -4.72 11.52 -36.94
N CYS A 21 -4.25 10.85 -35.87
CA CYS A 21 -3.23 9.80 -35.85
C CYS A 21 -1.94 9.97 -36.66
N ALA A 22 -0.84 10.31 -35.98
CA ALA A 22 0.44 9.59 -35.98
C ALA A 22 1.55 10.52 -35.47
N GLY A 23 2.26 10.12 -34.41
CA GLY A 23 3.37 10.91 -33.89
C GLY A 23 4.03 10.28 -32.68
N VAL A 24 4.50 9.04 -32.82
CA VAL A 24 5.54 8.49 -31.96
C VAL A 24 6.74 9.42 -32.05
N ILE A 25 6.98 10.23 -31.02
CA ILE A 25 8.25 10.93 -30.86
C ILE A 25 8.96 10.31 -29.67
N ALA A 26 9.87 9.41 -30.01
CA ALA A 26 10.96 8.98 -29.18
C ALA A 26 11.71 10.22 -28.67
N ILE A 27 11.80 10.36 -27.34
CA ILE A 27 12.75 11.28 -26.73
C ILE A 27 14.07 10.50 -26.59
N PRO A 28 15.14 10.88 -27.31
CA PRO A 28 16.42 10.21 -27.19
C PRO A 28 17.12 10.59 -25.88
N LEU A 29 17.47 9.56 -25.12
CA LEU A 29 18.79 9.34 -24.51
C LEU A 29 19.65 10.60 -24.26
N LEU A 30 19.63 11.11 -23.02
CA LEU A 30 20.76 11.83 -22.44
C LEU A 30 21.32 11.01 -21.28
N LEU A 31 22.13 9.99 -21.62
CA LEU A 31 23.09 9.40 -20.71
C LEU A 31 24.37 10.24 -20.75
N GLY A 32 24.80 10.76 -19.60
CA GLY A 32 26.11 11.40 -19.51
C GLY A 32 26.43 11.99 -18.14
N LEU A 33 27.02 11.15 -17.27
CA LEU A 33 28.00 11.53 -16.24
C LEU A 33 27.49 12.18 -14.94
N ALA A 34 26.85 11.36 -14.10
CA ALA A 34 27.04 11.41 -12.66
C ALA A 34 27.18 9.96 -12.15
N GLY A 35 28.29 9.33 -12.52
CA GLY A 35 28.67 8.03 -12.01
C GLY A 35 29.41 8.18 -10.70
N GLU A 36 28.68 8.19 -9.57
CA GLU A 36 29.18 7.53 -8.36
C GLU A 36 28.03 7.24 -7.39
N LYS A 37 27.84 5.95 -7.11
CA LYS A 37 26.99 5.37 -6.06
C LYS A 37 25.47 5.32 -6.29
N MET A 38 25.03 4.98 -7.50
CA MET A 38 23.82 4.14 -7.58
C MET A 38 24.24 2.70 -7.22
N ARG A 39 24.24 2.38 -5.92
CA ARG A 39 24.09 0.99 -5.51
C ARG A 39 22.84 0.51 -6.24
N ALA A 40 23.00 -0.53 -7.06
CA ALA A 40 21.88 -1.25 -7.63
C ALA A 40 20.84 -1.42 -6.54
N ILE A 41 19.74 -0.68 -6.65
CA ILE A 41 18.55 -0.93 -5.86
C ILE A 41 18.08 -2.28 -6.40
N THR A 42 18.62 -3.33 -5.82
CA THR A 42 17.98 -4.64 -5.82
C THR A 42 16.59 -4.30 -5.34
N SER A 43 15.61 -4.31 -6.24
CA SER A 43 14.23 -4.01 -5.88
C SER A 43 13.93 -4.98 -4.74
N PRO A 44 13.81 -4.52 -3.47
CA PRO A 44 13.45 -5.45 -2.42
C PRO A 44 12.10 -6.04 -2.83
N ALA A 45 11.87 -7.30 -2.48
CA ALA A 45 10.59 -7.96 -2.68
C ALA A 45 9.42 -6.99 -2.39
N PRO A 46 8.30 -7.06 -3.15
CA PRO A 46 7.22 -6.09 -3.05
C PRO A 46 6.90 -5.83 -1.59
N THR A 47 7.19 -4.60 -1.13
CA THR A 47 7.05 -4.27 0.27
C THR A 47 5.56 -4.22 0.58
N LEU A 48 5.11 -5.14 1.43
CA LEU A 48 3.71 -5.24 1.82
C LEU A 48 3.30 -3.92 2.50
N GLN A 49 2.31 -3.25 1.91
CA GLN A 49 1.86 -1.94 2.33
C GLN A 49 0.33 -1.85 2.41
N SER A 50 -0.16 -0.95 3.25
CA SER A 50 -1.59 -0.64 3.38
C SER A 50 -1.73 0.86 3.60
N PHE A 51 -2.72 1.47 2.95
CA PHE A 51 -2.91 2.91 2.97
C PHE A 51 -4.26 3.25 3.59
N ASP A 52 -4.25 4.19 4.54
CA ASP A 52 -5.44 4.84 5.06
C ASP A 52 -5.58 6.22 4.42
N ALA A 53 -6.53 6.34 3.48
CA ALA A 53 -6.80 7.61 2.80
C ALA A 53 -7.37 8.68 3.74
N SER A 54 -8.16 8.29 4.75
CA SER A 54 -8.87 9.23 5.62
C SER A 54 -7.90 9.99 6.53
N ARG A 55 -6.90 9.29 7.06
CA ARG A 55 -5.87 9.83 7.94
C ARG A 55 -4.56 10.13 7.22
N GLN A 56 -4.47 9.79 5.94
CA GLN A 56 -3.27 9.89 5.12
C GLN A 56 -2.09 9.16 5.77
N MET A 57 -2.33 7.90 6.17
CA MET A 57 -1.35 7.04 6.82
C MET A 57 -0.91 5.91 5.90
N LEU A 58 0.38 5.64 5.86
CA LEU A 58 0.95 4.50 5.13
C LEU A 58 1.60 3.52 6.12
N TYR A 59 1.14 2.28 6.08
CA TYR A 59 1.68 1.17 6.85
C TYR A 59 2.61 0.37 5.92
N VAL A 60 3.86 0.16 6.34
CA VAL A 60 4.89 -0.49 5.52
C VAL A 60 5.56 -1.61 6.31
N ALA A 61 5.35 -2.86 5.90
CA ALA A 61 6.04 -4.00 6.49
C ALA A 61 7.54 -3.92 6.26
N GLN A 62 8.31 -4.33 7.24
CA GLN A 62 9.77 -4.40 7.21
C GLN A 62 10.22 -5.87 7.25
N ALA A 63 11.47 -6.11 6.83
CA ALA A 63 12.06 -7.44 6.84
C ALA A 63 12.27 -8.02 8.26
N ASP A 64 12.26 -7.17 9.30
CA ASP A 64 12.39 -7.56 10.71
C ASP A 64 11.05 -7.92 11.37
N GLY A 65 9.97 -8.03 10.58
CA GLY A 65 8.62 -8.29 11.09
C GLY A 65 7.94 -7.07 11.71
N SER A 66 8.57 -5.90 11.75
CA SER A 66 7.91 -4.66 12.17
C SER A 66 7.08 -4.04 11.03
N VAL A 67 6.15 -3.16 11.39
CA VAL A 67 5.41 -2.32 10.42
C VAL A 67 5.66 -0.87 10.76
N ARG A 68 6.31 -0.12 9.86
CA ARG A 68 6.48 1.32 10.00
C ARG A 68 5.17 2.02 9.68
N VAL A 69 4.86 3.07 10.45
CA VAL A 69 3.63 3.85 10.29
C VAL A 69 4.04 5.27 9.92
N LEU A 70 3.73 5.67 8.68
CA LEU A 70 4.13 6.95 8.11
C LEU A 70 2.91 7.87 8.00
N ASN A 71 3.01 9.09 8.51
CA ASN A 71 2.03 10.15 8.27
C ASN A 71 2.42 10.90 6.99
N LEU A 72 1.47 11.09 6.08
CA LEU A 72 1.67 11.69 4.76
C LEU A 72 1.04 13.08 4.61
N ARG A 73 0.40 13.63 5.64
CA ARG A 73 -0.43 14.85 5.53
C ARG A 73 0.38 16.13 5.27
N ASN A 74 1.51 16.32 5.96
CA ASN A 74 2.27 17.58 5.90
C ASN A 74 3.74 17.38 5.53
N THR A 75 4.34 16.34 6.08
CA THR A 75 5.72 15.91 5.79
C THR A 75 5.74 14.42 6.03
N VAL A 76 6.29 13.65 5.08
CA VAL A 76 6.40 12.20 5.24
C VAL A 76 7.28 11.93 6.46
N GLY A 77 6.65 11.48 7.54
CA GLY A 77 7.29 11.27 8.82
C GLY A 77 6.83 9.96 9.44
N GLU A 78 7.77 9.20 9.98
CA GLU A 78 7.43 8.04 10.80
C GLU A 78 6.85 8.51 12.14
N ILE A 79 5.66 8.02 12.48
CA ILE A 79 5.01 8.33 13.76
C ILE A 79 5.06 7.16 14.74
N GLY A 80 5.51 6.00 14.27
CA GLY A 80 5.68 4.81 15.10
C GLY A 80 5.92 3.54 14.31
N ALA A 81 6.09 2.45 15.04
CA ALA A 81 6.24 1.12 14.49
C ALA A 81 5.39 0.11 15.27
N LEU A 82 4.71 -0.78 14.56
CA LEU A 82 3.98 -1.90 15.16
C LEU A 82 4.93 -3.08 15.26
N ARG A 83 5.16 -3.57 16.47
CA ARG A 83 6.09 -4.68 16.75
C ARG A 83 5.45 -5.70 17.69
N SER A 84 5.82 -6.96 17.50
CA SER A 84 5.55 -8.05 18.43
C SER A 84 6.84 -8.85 18.58
N ALA A 85 7.21 -9.22 19.80
CA ALA A 85 8.44 -9.97 20.07
C ALA A 85 8.48 -11.32 19.36
N GLU A 86 7.30 -11.90 19.10
CA GLU A 86 7.13 -13.22 18.49
C GLU A 86 7.03 -13.16 16.97
N ARG A 87 6.79 -11.97 16.38
CA ARG A 87 6.57 -11.83 14.94
C ARG A 87 7.87 -11.55 14.21
N ARG A 88 8.26 -12.45 13.31
CA ARG A 88 9.49 -12.33 12.52
C ARG A 88 9.24 -11.80 11.12
N GLU A 89 8.03 -12.00 10.61
CA GLU A 89 7.65 -11.62 9.25
C GLU A 89 6.20 -11.09 9.24
N VAL A 90 5.89 -10.22 8.28
CA VAL A 90 4.51 -9.86 7.94
C VAL A 90 4.19 -10.39 6.55
N ARG A 91 3.28 -11.35 6.48
CA ARG A 91 2.89 -12.04 5.24
C ARG A 91 1.70 -11.39 4.54
N ALA A 92 0.79 -10.79 5.31
CA ALA A 92 -0.31 -10.00 4.77
C ALA A 92 -0.72 -8.89 5.75
N MET A 93 -1.28 -7.82 5.22
CA MET A 93 -1.71 -6.65 5.99
C MET A 93 -2.94 -6.06 5.35
N LYS A 94 -3.92 -5.71 6.19
CA LYS A 94 -5.16 -5.08 5.72
C LYS A 94 -5.71 -4.13 6.77
N LEU A 95 -5.90 -2.87 6.40
CA LEU A 95 -6.75 -1.95 7.14
C LEU A 95 -8.21 -2.33 6.91
N GLN A 96 -8.97 -2.48 7.98
CA GLN A 96 -10.40 -2.78 7.90
C GLN A 96 -11.16 -1.59 7.31
N ALA A 97 -12.32 -1.87 6.71
CA ALA A 97 -13.15 -0.84 6.08
C ALA A 97 -13.62 0.25 7.05
N ASN A 98 -13.68 -0.07 8.35
CA ASN A 98 -14.01 0.89 9.40
C ASN A 98 -12.86 1.88 9.69
N GLY A 99 -11.64 1.64 9.21
CA GLY A 99 -10.45 2.46 9.47
C GLY A 99 -9.91 2.38 10.91
N HIS A 100 -10.56 1.63 11.81
CA HIS A 100 -10.18 1.53 13.22
C HIS A 100 -9.22 0.39 13.50
N GLU A 101 -9.26 -0.68 12.71
CA GLU A 101 -8.45 -1.87 12.95
C GLU A 101 -7.50 -2.14 11.79
N LEU A 102 -6.26 -2.46 12.13
CA LEU A 102 -5.26 -3.00 11.20
C LEU A 102 -5.02 -4.48 11.53
N TRP A 103 -5.25 -5.34 10.55
CA TRP A 103 -5.00 -6.76 10.65
C TRP A 103 -3.69 -7.12 9.96
N LEU A 104 -2.85 -7.88 10.64
CA LEU A 104 -1.55 -8.34 10.17
C LEU A 104 -1.49 -9.86 10.28
N ARG A 105 -1.20 -10.55 9.18
CA ARG A 105 -0.85 -11.97 9.20
C ARG A 105 0.65 -12.10 9.35
N GLY A 106 1.09 -12.65 10.48
CA GLY A 106 2.48 -12.97 10.72
C GLY A 106 2.87 -14.37 10.24
N ASP A 107 4.04 -14.83 10.68
CA ASP A 107 4.52 -16.18 10.42
C ASP A 107 3.76 -17.26 11.21
N ASP A 108 3.28 -16.90 12.40
CA ASP A 108 2.71 -17.81 13.41
C ASP A 108 1.29 -17.47 13.87
N ALA A 109 0.94 -16.19 13.82
CA ALA A 109 -0.32 -15.69 14.33
C ALA A 109 -0.88 -14.58 13.43
N ASP A 110 -2.18 -14.38 13.53
CA ASP A 110 -2.85 -13.17 13.08
C ASP A 110 -2.84 -12.17 14.25
N TYR A 111 -2.49 -10.92 13.96
CA TYR A 111 -2.36 -9.84 14.92
C TYR A 111 -3.33 -8.72 14.56
N ARG A 112 -4.09 -8.26 15.54
CA ARG A 112 -5.03 -7.15 15.40
C ARG A 112 -4.53 -5.94 16.18
N TYR A 113 -4.38 -4.81 15.49
CA TYR A 113 -3.95 -3.53 16.08
C TYR A 113 -5.06 -2.50 15.98
N ASP A 114 -5.15 -1.65 17.00
CA ASP A 114 -5.92 -0.42 16.95
C ASP A 114 -5.14 0.58 16.09
N ALA A 115 -5.73 1.00 14.98
CA ALA A 115 -5.06 1.82 13.98
C ALA A 115 -4.87 3.29 14.44
N HIS A 116 -5.52 3.73 15.51
CA HIS A 116 -5.39 5.10 16.04
C HIS A 116 -4.27 5.20 17.09
N SER A 117 -4.34 4.33 18.08
CA SER A 117 -3.39 4.26 19.20
C SER A 117 -2.15 3.42 18.88
N LEU A 118 -2.15 2.69 17.75
CA LEU A 118 -1.09 1.79 17.31
C LEU A 118 -0.79 0.66 18.32
N ARG A 119 -1.77 0.32 19.16
CA ARG A 119 -1.63 -0.73 20.19
C ARG A 119 -2.14 -2.06 19.68
N LEU A 120 -1.50 -3.14 20.14
CA LEU A 120 -1.97 -4.50 19.90
C LEU A 120 -3.27 -4.72 20.69
N ILE A 121 -4.34 -5.09 19.97
CA ILE A 121 -5.64 -5.47 20.55
C ILE A 121 -5.66 -6.97 20.86
N ALA A 122 -5.24 -7.80 19.89
CA ALA A 122 -5.28 -9.25 20.03
C ALA A 122 -4.20 -9.93 19.20
N ARG A 123 -3.78 -11.11 19.67
CA ARG A 123 -2.95 -12.07 18.94
C ARG A 123 -3.71 -13.39 18.91
N GLU A 124 -3.91 -13.94 17.72
CA GLU A 124 -4.65 -15.18 17.49
C GLU A 124 -3.73 -16.15 16.76
N ALA A 125 -3.47 -17.32 17.35
CA ALA A 125 -2.61 -18.32 16.72
C ALA A 125 -3.18 -18.70 15.35
N SER A 126 -2.32 -18.77 14.32
CA SER A 126 -2.77 -19.14 12.98
C SER A 126 -3.32 -20.57 13.03
N VAL A 127 -4.55 -20.76 12.55
CA VAL A 127 -5.23 -22.07 12.55
C VAL A 127 -4.40 -23.16 11.85
N ALA A 128 -3.61 -22.76 10.84
CA ALA A 128 -2.68 -23.65 10.14
C ALA A 128 -1.62 -24.30 11.05
N GLN A 129 -1.18 -23.62 12.13
CA GLN A 129 -0.22 -24.18 13.09
C GLN A 129 -0.90 -25.00 14.19
N THR A 130 -2.12 -24.62 14.58
CA THR A 130 -2.90 -25.37 15.58
C THR A 130 -3.21 -26.79 15.10
N LEU A 131 -3.51 -26.96 13.81
CA LEU A 131 -3.75 -28.28 13.20
C LEU A 131 -2.48 -29.14 13.12
N ALA A 132 -1.30 -28.52 12.91
CA ALA A 132 -0.03 -29.24 12.84
C ALA A 132 0.44 -29.79 14.20
N MET A 133 0.07 -29.13 15.30
CA MET A 133 0.36 -29.61 16.67
C MET A 133 -0.66 -30.63 17.18
N SER A 134 -1.84 -30.70 16.56
CA SER A 134 -2.94 -31.60 16.97
C SER A 134 -2.98 -32.91 16.18
N ALA A 135 -2.10 -33.08 15.18
CA ALA A 135 -2.00 -34.34 14.46
C ALA A 135 -1.19 -35.35 15.31
N PRO A 136 -1.79 -36.46 15.80
CA PRO A 136 -1.02 -37.50 16.44
C PRO A 136 -0.06 -38.09 15.40
N ALA A 137 1.20 -38.28 15.78
CA ALA A 137 2.18 -38.98 14.98
C ALA A 137 1.63 -40.38 14.67
N ALA A 138 1.13 -40.58 13.44
CA ALA A 138 0.76 -41.88 12.96
C ALA A 138 2.05 -42.71 12.90
N GLY A 139 2.25 -43.56 13.91
CA GLY A 139 3.36 -44.50 13.96
C GLY A 139 3.36 -45.39 12.71
N PRO A 140 4.54 -45.82 12.24
CA PRO A 140 4.63 -46.65 11.04
C PRO A 140 3.87 -47.97 11.26
N LEU A 141 2.90 -48.24 10.38
CA LEU A 141 2.24 -49.55 10.29
C LEU A 141 3.30 -50.57 9.84
N GLN A 142 3.85 -51.33 10.80
CA GLN A 142 4.56 -52.55 10.49
C GLN A 142 3.55 -53.61 10.06
N ARG A 143 3.75 -54.14 8.85
CA ARG A 143 3.17 -55.40 8.38
C ARG A 143 4.30 -56.40 8.20
#